data_AF-A0A1D1UJ24-F1
#
_entry.id   AF-A0A1D1UJ24-F1
#
_cell.length_a   1.000
_cell.length_b   1.000
_cell.length_c   1.000
_cell.angle_alpha   90.00
_cell.angle_beta   90.00
_cell.angle_gamma   90.00
#
_symmetry.space_group_name_H-M   'P 1'
#
loop_
_entity.id
_entity.type
_entity.pdbx_description
1 polymer ?
#
loop_
_entity_poly.entity_id
_entity_poly.type
_entity_poly.pdbx_seq_one_letter_code
_entity_poly.pdbx_strand_id
1 'polypeptide(L)'
;MNAMHHLLAWLTFVICFILLPTAFAIQADICNCKNQQFLGLLDLATYTTCEKLAPEPKPRDVNYSIHATKKDAQHFIGTTCKATLQHIETYKSFWGATDTIPSSGPVDFSDTGCKRMAQTLSCNGNPMVRLPNSETYAFTRPPSREYSWMTTSKNSVWNCLVDLHTVLTQNGPKDPIISFLGELGADRNKGYASKNHMTVIWNAIDQSPKKKECEYQLVANGSGTM
;
A
#
# COMPACT_ATOMS: atom_id res chain seq x y z
N MET A 1 -37.13 97.88 15.78
CA MET A 1 -35.65 97.94 15.88
C MET A 1 -35.02 96.53 15.82
N ASN A 2 -35.30 95.71 14.81
CA ASN A 2 -34.67 94.37 14.65
C ASN A 2 -33.92 94.17 13.32
N ALA A 3 -33.91 95.17 12.43
CA ALA A 3 -33.27 95.03 11.10
C ALA A 3 -31.75 95.23 11.11
N MET A 4 -31.19 95.85 12.16
CA MET A 4 -29.78 96.26 12.19
C MET A 4 -28.82 95.16 12.69
N HIS A 5 -29.32 94.17 13.45
CA HIS A 5 -28.52 93.03 13.91
C HIS A 5 -28.29 91.96 12.84
N HIS A 6 -29.17 91.84 11.84
CA HIS A 6 -29.03 90.85 10.78
C HIS A 6 -27.93 91.18 9.77
N LEU A 7 -27.65 92.47 9.54
CA LEU A 7 -26.61 92.92 8.61
C LEU A 7 -25.18 92.66 9.14
N LEU A 8 -24.96 92.82 10.44
CA LEU A 8 -23.64 92.60 11.04
C LEU A 8 -23.27 91.10 11.06
N ALA A 9 -24.25 90.22 11.27
CA ALA A 9 -24.06 88.77 11.28
C ALA A 9 -23.79 88.20 9.88
N TRP A 10 -24.35 88.81 8.84
CA TRP A 10 -24.06 88.42 7.45
C TRP A 10 -22.64 88.79 7.04
N LEU A 11 -22.18 89.99 7.39
CA LEU A 11 -20.82 90.45 7.06
C LEU A 11 -19.73 89.60 7.71
N THR A 12 -19.91 89.18 8.97
CA THR A 12 -18.96 88.27 9.62
C THR A 12 -18.97 86.86 9.02
N PHE A 13 -20.13 86.38 8.56
CA PHE A 13 -20.23 85.06 7.92
C PHE A 13 -19.53 85.05 6.55
N VAL A 14 -19.65 86.11 5.76
CA VAL A 14 -18.98 86.21 4.45
C VAL A 14 -17.45 86.32 4.60
N ILE A 15 -16.96 87.09 5.56
CA ILE A 15 -15.51 87.27 5.77
C ILE A 15 -14.84 85.96 6.23
N CYS A 16 -15.53 85.14 7.03
CA CYS A 16 -15.00 83.85 7.49
C CYS A 16 -14.87 82.82 6.33
N PHE A 17 -15.73 82.91 5.32
CA PHE A 17 -15.69 82.00 4.16
C PHE A 17 -14.54 82.31 3.18
N ILE A 18 -14.02 83.54 3.17
CA ILE A 18 -12.97 83.96 2.22
C ILE A 18 -11.56 83.60 2.72
N LEU A 19 -11.40 83.29 4.02
CA LEU A 19 -10.09 83.11 4.65
C LEU A 19 -9.65 81.66 4.92
N LEU A 20 -10.36 80.64 4.42
CA LEU A 20 -9.84 79.26 4.48
C LEU A 20 -8.82 79.02 3.35
N PRO A 21 -7.54 78.76 3.65
CA PRO A 21 -6.56 78.42 2.62
C PRO A 21 -6.91 77.07 1.99
N THR A 22 -6.96 77.04 0.66
CA THR A 22 -7.09 75.81 -0.11
C THR A 22 -5.86 74.93 0.13
N ALA A 23 -6.10 73.65 0.43
CA ALA A 23 -5.05 72.66 0.64
C ALA A 23 -4.07 72.66 -0.54
N PHE A 24 -2.79 72.91 -0.29
CA PHE A 24 -1.75 72.79 -1.30
C PHE A 24 -1.63 71.31 -1.69
N ALA A 25 -1.85 71.01 -2.96
CA ALA A 25 -1.56 69.69 -3.53
C ALA A 25 -0.05 69.43 -3.46
N ILE A 26 0.35 68.31 -2.86
CA ILE A 26 1.76 67.89 -2.81
C ILE A 26 2.08 67.28 -4.18
N GLN A 27 2.89 67.98 -4.98
CA GLN A 27 3.39 67.47 -6.26
C GLN A 27 4.67 66.66 -6.03
N ALA A 28 4.73 65.46 -6.60
CA ALA A 28 5.92 64.63 -6.60
C ALA A 28 6.41 64.40 -8.03
N ASP A 29 7.71 64.58 -8.26
CA ASP A 29 8.33 64.35 -9.57
C ASP A 29 8.55 62.85 -9.81
N ILE A 30 8.14 62.34 -10.98
CA ILE A 30 8.45 60.97 -11.40
C ILE A 30 9.57 60.99 -12.44
N CYS A 31 10.64 60.26 -12.13
CA CYS A 31 11.75 60.01 -13.04
C CYS A 31 11.79 58.55 -13.46
N ASN A 32 12.11 58.30 -14.74
CA ASN A 32 12.42 56.96 -15.21
C ASN A 32 13.80 56.53 -14.68
N CYS A 33 13.83 55.68 -13.65
CA CYS A 33 15.08 55.24 -13.02
C CYS A 33 16.04 54.47 -13.95
N LYS A 34 15.56 53.96 -15.09
CA LYS A 34 16.42 53.20 -16.02
C LYS A 34 17.19 54.10 -16.98
N ASN A 35 16.59 55.22 -17.38
CA ASN A 35 17.15 56.10 -18.41
C ASN A 35 17.37 57.55 -17.92
N GLN A 36 17.17 57.83 -16.63
CA GLN A 36 17.31 59.16 -15.99
C GLN A 36 16.60 60.29 -16.75
N GLN A 37 15.39 60.02 -17.24
CA GLN A 37 14.57 61.02 -17.91
C GLN A 37 13.41 61.44 -17.00
N PHE A 38 13.20 62.75 -16.89
CA PHE A 38 12.04 63.33 -16.24
C PHE A 38 10.80 62.99 -17.06
N LEU A 39 9.84 62.29 -16.46
CA LEU A 39 8.61 61.86 -17.14
C LEU A 39 7.43 62.78 -16.87
N GLY A 40 7.49 63.60 -15.82
CA GLY A 40 6.46 64.59 -15.48
C GLY A 40 6.19 64.67 -13.98
N LEU A 41 5.24 65.54 -13.64
CA LEU A 41 4.73 65.74 -12.29
C LEU A 41 3.55 64.79 -12.04
N LEU A 42 3.60 64.01 -10.95
CA LEU A 42 2.45 63.25 -10.48
C LEU A 42 1.64 64.12 -9.51
N ASP A 43 0.38 64.35 -9.87
CA ASP A 43 -0.60 64.97 -8.97
C ASP A 43 -1.26 63.89 -8.11
N LEU A 44 -0.80 63.74 -6.86
CA LEU A 44 -1.35 62.76 -5.91
C LEU A 44 -2.80 63.05 -5.52
N ALA A 45 -3.36 64.23 -5.82
CA ALA A 45 -4.77 64.52 -5.56
C ALA A 45 -5.72 63.67 -6.44
N THR A 46 -5.26 63.25 -7.62
CA THR A 46 -6.09 62.49 -8.59
C THR A 46 -6.07 60.98 -8.39
N TYR A 47 -5.06 60.44 -7.69
CA TYR A 47 -4.88 59.00 -7.47
C TYR A 47 -5.14 58.61 -6.00
N THR A 48 -6.32 58.93 -5.49
CA THR A 48 -6.75 58.56 -4.13
C THR A 48 -7.55 57.27 -4.05
N THR A 49 -7.83 56.59 -5.17
CA THR A 49 -8.57 55.34 -5.15
C THR A 49 -7.64 54.14 -5.33
N CYS A 50 -7.27 53.50 -4.23
CA CYS A 50 -6.74 52.14 -4.27
C CYS A 50 -7.77 51.24 -4.96
N GLU A 51 -7.33 50.52 -5.99
CA GLU A 51 -8.16 49.56 -6.69
C GLU A 51 -8.61 48.48 -5.69
N LYS A 52 -9.93 48.30 -5.53
CA LYS A 52 -10.44 47.28 -4.61
C LYS A 52 -10.03 45.92 -5.14
N LEU A 53 -9.32 45.15 -4.31
CA LEU A 53 -9.03 43.75 -4.59
C LEU A 53 -10.34 43.02 -4.94
N ALA A 54 -10.28 42.17 -5.96
CA ALA A 54 -11.43 41.36 -6.35
C ALA A 54 -11.98 40.63 -5.11
N PRO A 55 -13.32 40.56 -4.95
CA PRO A 55 -13.91 39.89 -3.81
C PRO A 55 -13.44 38.45 -3.74
N GLU A 56 -13.05 38.00 -2.55
CA GLU A 56 -12.65 36.61 -2.33
C GLU A 56 -13.78 35.67 -2.77
N PRO A 57 -13.45 34.57 -3.47
CA PRO A 57 -14.46 33.59 -3.86
C PRO A 57 -15.17 33.07 -2.62
N LYS A 58 -16.50 33.18 -2.60
CA LYS A 58 -17.30 32.72 -1.47
C LYS A 58 -17.26 31.18 -1.41
N PRO A 59 -16.95 30.59 -0.24
CA PRO A 59 -17.01 29.15 -0.08
C PRO A 59 -18.42 28.63 -0.37
N ARG A 60 -18.52 27.47 -1.04
CA ARG A 60 -19.77 26.78 -1.31
C ARG A 60 -19.82 25.48 -0.53
N ASP A 61 -20.99 25.19 0.05
CA ASP A 61 -21.24 23.89 0.66
C ASP A 61 -21.30 22.82 -0.42
N VAL A 62 -20.42 21.84 -0.33
CA VAL A 62 -20.32 20.72 -1.27
C VAL A 62 -20.28 19.39 -0.52
N ASN A 63 -20.97 18.41 -1.09
CA ASN A 63 -20.78 17.01 -0.72
C ASN A 63 -19.66 16.45 -1.59
N TYR A 64 -18.68 15.79 -0.98
CA TYR A 64 -17.55 15.22 -1.67
C TYR A 64 -17.40 13.73 -1.35
N SER A 65 -16.91 12.99 -2.33
CA SER A 65 -16.46 11.61 -2.18
C SER A 65 -15.03 11.49 -2.70
N ILE A 66 -14.14 10.99 -1.86
CA ILE A 66 -12.75 10.70 -2.20
C ILE A 66 -12.69 9.23 -2.60
N HIS A 67 -12.29 9.00 -3.84
CA HIS A 67 -12.10 7.66 -4.38
C HIS A 67 -10.61 7.41 -4.60
N ALA A 68 -10.12 6.22 -4.23
CA ALA A 68 -8.79 5.77 -4.57
C ALA A 68 -8.86 4.61 -5.57
N THR A 69 -7.84 4.50 -6.41
CA THR A 69 -7.68 3.35 -7.29
C THR A 69 -7.52 2.09 -6.45
N LYS A 70 -8.41 1.11 -6.63
CA LYS A 70 -8.25 -0.22 -6.07
C LYS A 70 -7.17 -0.91 -6.88
N LYS A 71 -6.03 -1.22 -6.25
CA LYS A 71 -5.08 -2.16 -6.86
C LYS A 71 -5.75 -3.53 -6.78
N ASP A 72 -6.29 -3.98 -7.91
CA ASP A 72 -6.88 -5.31 -8.00
C ASP A 72 -5.77 -6.36 -7.88
N ALA A 73 -5.48 -6.74 -6.63
CA ALA A 73 -4.62 -7.86 -6.33
C ALA A 73 -5.31 -9.12 -6.86
N GLN A 74 -4.66 -9.78 -7.81
CA GLN A 74 -5.15 -11.05 -8.32
C GLN A 74 -4.84 -12.12 -7.30
N HIS A 75 -5.89 -12.69 -6.73
CA HIS A 75 -5.79 -13.87 -5.89
C HIS A 75 -6.00 -15.11 -6.75
N PHE A 76 -5.15 -16.11 -6.57
CA PHE A 76 -5.29 -17.40 -7.23
C PHE A 76 -4.80 -18.52 -6.31
N ILE A 77 -5.26 -19.73 -6.59
CA ILE A 77 -4.96 -20.89 -5.77
C ILE A 77 -3.76 -21.63 -6.35
N GLY A 78 -2.79 -21.91 -5.47
CA GLY A 78 -1.70 -22.85 -5.70
C GLY A 78 -1.79 -24.03 -4.74
N THR A 79 -0.87 -24.96 -4.92
CA THR A 79 -0.71 -26.14 -4.08
C THR A 79 0.70 -26.12 -3.49
N THR A 80 0.81 -26.21 -2.17
CA THR A 80 2.10 -26.27 -1.49
C THR A 80 2.42 -27.69 -1.06
N CYS A 81 3.64 -28.12 -1.34
CA CYS A 81 4.19 -29.41 -0.96
C CYS A 81 5.39 -29.23 -0.03
N LYS A 82 5.44 -30.06 1.01
CA LYS A 82 6.55 -30.14 1.95
C LYS A 82 6.82 -31.60 2.28
N ALA A 83 8.09 -31.98 2.37
CA ALA A 83 8.48 -33.24 2.99
C ALA A 83 9.65 -33.05 3.95
N THR A 84 9.68 -33.90 4.96
CA THR A 84 10.81 -34.11 5.84
C THR A 84 11.10 -35.59 5.95
N LEU A 85 12.37 -35.94 6.03
CA LEU A 85 12.82 -37.29 6.32
C LEU A 85 13.24 -37.32 7.78
N GLN A 86 12.49 -38.06 8.59
CA GLN A 86 12.85 -38.33 9.98
C GLN A 86 13.69 -39.58 10.05
N HIS A 87 14.80 -39.50 10.77
CA HIS A 87 15.70 -40.60 11.03
C HIS A 87 15.76 -40.87 12.54
N ILE A 88 15.96 -42.13 12.88
CA ILE A 88 16.30 -42.54 14.23
C ILE A 88 17.43 -43.55 14.17
N GLU A 89 18.50 -43.24 14.90
CA GLU A 89 19.63 -44.14 15.10
C GLU A 89 19.51 -44.71 16.52
N THR A 90 19.39 -46.03 16.63
CA THR A 90 19.23 -46.71 17.91
C THR A 90 20.39 -47.67 18.10
N TYR A 91 21.15 -47.49 19.17
CA TYR A 91 22.18 -48.43 19.60
C TYR A 91 21.68 -49.21 20.82
N LYS A 92 21.83 -50.53 20.82
CA LYS A 92 21.53 -51.37 21.98
C LYS A 92 22.77 -52.12 22.42
N SER A 93 23.23 -51.81 23.63
CA SER A 93 24.39 -52.46 24.26
C SER A 93 24.10 -53.90 24.67
N PHE A 94 25.17 -54.65 24.91
CA PHE A 94 25.11 -56.00 25.47
C PHE A 94 24.45 -56.09 26.86
N TRP A 95 24.50 -55.01 27.65
CA TRP A 95 23.93 -54.95 28.99
C TRP A 95 22.50 -54.39 29.02
N GLY A 96 21.87 -54.22 27.85
CA GLY A 96 20.48 -53.75 27.73
C GLY A 96 20.32 -52.23 27.73
N ALA A 97 21.39 -51.45 27.96
CA ALA A 97 21.36 -50.00 27.76
C ALA A 97 21.06 -49.67 26.29
N THR A 98 20.17 -48.71 26.06
CA THR A 98 19.70 -48.32 24.72
C THR A 98 19.88 -46.82 24.55
N ASP A 99 20.64 -46.43 23.54
CA ASP A 99 20.82 -45.04 23.13
C ASP A 99 20.03 -44.78 21.86
N THR A 100 19.30 -43.67 21.81
CA THR A 100 18.46 -43.32 20.67
C THR A 100 18.69 -41.88 20.28
N ILE A 101 19.13 -41.66 19.05
CA ILE A 101 19.47 -40.34 18.50
C ILE A 101 18.48 -40.04 17.36
N PRO A 102 17.47 -39.18 17.58
CA PRO A 102 16.60 -38.73 16.51
C PRO A 102 17.28 -37.64 15.68
N SER A 103 17.05 -37.63 14.37
CA SER A 103 17.40 -36.51 13.50
C SER A 103 16.34 -36.32 12.42
N SER A 104 16.28 -35.14 11.80
CA SER A 104 15.31 -34.83 10.76
C SER A 104 15.91 -33.87 9.75
N GLY A 105 15.65 -34.10 8.47
CA GLY A 105 16.07 -33.22 7.38
C GLY A 105 14.90 -32.85 6.46
N PRO A 106 14.92 -31.68 5.82
CA PRO A 106 13.99 -31.36 4.74
C PRO A 106 14.24 -32.25 3.52
N VAL A 107 13.20 -32.51 2.74
CA VAL A 107 13.35 -33.10 1.40
C VAL A 107 12.73 -32.15 0.38
N ASP A 108 13.58 -31.66 -0.53
CA ASP A 108 13.19 -30.73 -1.57
C ASP A 108 12.48 -31.47 -2.71
N PHE A 109 11.28 -31.01 -3.07
CA PHE A 109 10.54 -31.53 -4.22
C PHE A 109 10.78 -30.69 -5.47
N SER A 110 10.96 -31.36 -6.61
CA SER A 110 10.72 -30.71 -7.91
C SER A 110 9.24 -30.32 -8.07
N ASP A 111 8.97 -29.46 -9.04
CA ASP A 111 7.60 -29.12 -9.49
C ASP A 111 6.79 -30.38 -9.83
N THR A 112 7.42 -31.31 -10.57
CA THR A 112 6.83 -32.59 -10.97
C THR A 112 6.59 -33.52 -9.79
N GLY A 113 7.50 -33.54 -8.81
CA GLY A 113 7.35 -34.30 -7.57
C GLY A 113 6.18 -33.79 -6.73
N CYS A 114 6.09 -32.47 -6.55
CA CYS A 114 4.96 -31.85 -5.87
C CYS A 114 3.64 -32.12 -6.58
N LYS A 115 3.59 -31.95 -7.91
CA LYS A 115 2.39 -32.22 -8.70
C LYS A 115 1.93 -33.68 -8.58
N ARG A 116 2.86 -34.64 -8.62
CA ARG A 116 2.55 -36.05 -8.42
C ARG A 116 1.96 -36.29 -7.03
N MET A 117 2.60 -35.77 -5.98
CA MET A 117 2.12 -35.94 -4.60
C MET A 117 0.73 -35.32 -4.40
N ALA A 118 0.46 -34.16 -4.99
CA ALA A 118 -0.84 -33.51 -4.95
C ALA A 118 -1.93 -34.31 -5.68
N GLN A 119 -1.59 -34.99 -6.77
CA GLN A 119 -2.53 -35.82 -7.55
C GLN A 119 -2.80 -37.18 -6.89
N THR A 120 -1.76 -37.83 -6.38
CA THR A 120 -1.88 -39.17 -5.80
C THR A 120 -2.22 -39.15 -4.32
N LEU A 121 -2.07 -38.00 -3.65
CA LEU A 121 -2.22 -37.83 -2.20
C LEU A 121 -1.44 -38.91 -1.44
N SER A 122 -0.21 -39.17 -1.90
CA SER A 122 0.65 -40.23 -1.38
C SER A 122 2.06 -39.72 -1.10
N CYS A 123 2.59 -40.05 0.08
CA CYS A 123 3.95 -39.74 0.52
C CYS A 123 4.81 -41.00 0.46
N ASN A 124 5.75 -41.07 -0.49
CA ASN A 124 6.63 -42.23 -0.69
C ASN A 124 5.86 -43.57 -0.69
N GLY A 125 4.75 -43.63 -1.43
CA GLY A 125 3.87 -44.81 -1.52
C GLY A 125 2.85 -44.96 -0.39
N ASN A 126 2.92 -44.16 0.68
CA ASN A 126 1.96 -44.20 1.78
C ASN A 126 0.80 -43.22 1.55
N PRO A 127 -0.47 -43.62 1.77
CA PRO A 127 -1.60 -42.71 1.61
C PRO A 127 -1.56 -41.60 2.66
N MET A 128 -1.90 -40.38 2.23
CA MET A 128 -2.01 -39.20 3.09
C MET A 128 -3.46 -39.06 3.58
N VAL A 129 -3.62 -38.53 4.78
CA VAL A 129 -4.92 -38.30 5.42
C VAL A 129 -5.22 -36.80 5.42
N ARG A 130 -6.45 -36.43 5.08
CA ARG A 130 -6.92 -35.04 5.13
C ARG A 130 -6.98 -34.57 6.58
N LEU A 131 -6.41 -33.41 6.87
CA LEU A 131 -6.48 -32.77 8.17
C LEU A 131 -7.88 -32.14 8.37
N PRO A 132 -8.42 -32.16 9.60
CA PRO A 132 -9.75 -31.60 9.88
C PRO A 132 -9.88 -30.14 9.44
N ASN A 133 -11.01 -29.80 8.81
CA ASN A 133 -11.37 -28.43 8.39
C ASN A 133 -10.35 -27.75 7.46
N SER A 134 -9.60 -28.51 6.66
CA SER A 134 -8.64 -27.94 5.70
C SER A 134 -8.55 -28.77 4.42
N GLU A 135 -8.06 -28.16 3.34
CA GLU A 135 -7.64 -28.86 2.12
C GLU A 135 -6.19 -29.36 2.21
N THR A 136 -5.73 -29.61 3.44
CA THR A 136 -4.38 -30.09 3.72
C THR A 136 -4.40 -31.58 3.97
N TYR A 137 -3.52 -32.30 3.30
CA TYR A 137 -3.28 -33.72 3.45
C TYR A 137 -1.92 -33.92 4.10
N ALA A 138 -1.82 -34.88 5.01
CA ALA A 138 -0.57 -35.20 5.68
C ALA A 138 -0.36 -36.70 5.79
N PHE A 139 0.89 -37.12 5.65
CA PHE A 139 1.36 -38.41 6.14
C PHE A 139 2.43 -38.12 7.18
N THR A 140 2.16 -38.48 8.42
CA THR A 140 3.10 -38.29 9.53
C THR A 140 3.18 -39.58 10.31
N ARG A 141 4.38 -40.17 10.38
CA ARG A 141 4.62 -41.38 11.14
C ARG A 141 6.02 -41.33 11.77
N PRO A 142 6.17 -41.65 13.06
CA PRO A 142 7.49 -41.76 13.66
C PRO A 142 8.25 -42.96 13.07
N PRO A 143 9.58 -42.86 12.90
CA PRO A 143 10.39 -43.99 12.47
C PRO A 143 10.30 -45.15 13.46
N SER A 144 10.27 -46.39 12.95
CA SER A 144 10.24 -47.60 13.77
C SER A 144 11.52 -47.71 14.59
N ARG A 145 11.41 -48.22 15.82
CA ARG A 145 12.56 -48.59 16.63
C ARG A 145 12.76 -50.08 16.53
N GLU A 146 13.86 -50.48 15.91
CA GLU A 146 14.26 -51.87 15.83
C GLU A 146 15.43 -52.10 16.78
N TYR A 147 15.36 -53.20 17.53
CA TYR A 147 16.35 -53.52 18.54
C TYR A 147 17.02 -54.84 18.19
N SER A 148 18.33 -54.80 17.99
CA SER A 148 19.16 -56.00 17.97
C SER A 148 20.39 -55.76 18.86
N TRP A 149 20.80 -56.80 19.58
CA TRP A 149 21.88 -56.72 20.56
C TRP A 149 23.22 -56.39 19.90
N MET A 150 23.98 -55.47 20.48
CA MET A 150 25.27 -55.01 19.97
C MET A 150 25.20 -54.48 18.53
N THR A 151 24.07 -53.89 18.16
CA THR A 151 23.89 -53.29 16.83
C THR A 151 23.40 -51.86 16.94
N THR A 152 23.75 -51.10 15.92
CA THR A 152 23.17 -49.79 15.64
C THR A 152 22.18 -49.95 14.50
N SER A 153 20.90 -49.74 14.76
CA SER A 153 19.85 -49.70 13.74
C SER A 153 19.60 -48.26 13.30
N LYS A 154 19.38 -48.06 12.00
CA LYS A 154 19.03 -46.76 11.42
C LYS A 154 17.74 -46.91 10.64
N ASN A 155 16.68 -46.29 11.14
CA ASN A 155 15.39 -46.31 10.49
C ASN A 155 15.00 -44.90 10.08
N SER A 156 14.36 -44.79 8.91
CA SER A 156 13.93 -43.51 8.36
C SER A 156 12.51 -43.58 7.84
N VAL A 157 11.72 -42.53 8.09
CA VAL A 157 10.35 -42.41 7.61
C VAL A 157 10.13 -41.01 7.06
N TRP A 158 9.45 -40.95 5.93
CA TRP A 158 9.03 -39.69 5.31
C TRP A 158 7.82 -39.14 6.05
N ASN A 159 7.81 -37.83 6.28
CA ASN A 159 6.62 -37.09 6.63
C ASN A 159 6.35 -36.08 5.53
N CYS A 160 5.17 -36.11 4.94
CA CYS A 160 4.77 -35.19 3.88
C CYS A 160 3.54 -34.41 4.27
N LEU A 161 3.45 -33.19 3.75
CA LEU A 161 2.29 -32.33 3.84
C LEU A 161 2.03 -31.72 2.46
N VAL A 162 0.77 -31.74 2.05
CA VAL A 162 0.27 -31.08 0.85
C VAL A 162 -0.90 -30.20 1.25
N ASP A 163 -0.82 -28.90 0.98
CA ASP A 163 -1.95 -27.98 1.05
C ASP A 163 -2.42 -27.68 -0.37
N LEU A 164 -3.62 -28.15 -0.73
CA LEU A 164 -4.19 -27.96 -2.07
C LEU A 164 -4.76 -26.55 -2.27
N HIS A 165 -4.89 -25.75 -1.21
CA HIS A 165 -5.56 -24.45 -1.24
C HIS A 165 -4.68 -23.31 -0.73
N THR A 166 -3.43 -23.25 -1.21
CA THR A 166 -2.53 -22.15 -0.87
C THR A 166 -2.93 -20.89 -1.65
N VAL A 167 -3.27 -19.82 -0.92
CA VAL A 167 -3.62 -18.53 -1.54
C VAL A 167 -2.36 -17.80 -2.00
N LEU A 168 -2.32 -17.45 -3.28
CA LEU A 168 -1.29 -16.66 -3.93
C LEU A 168 -1.85 -15.32 -4.37
N THR A 169 -1.04 -14.27 -4.25
CA THR A 169 -1.45 -12.89 -4.58
C THR A 169 -0.45 -12.25 -5.53
N GLN A 170 -0.95 -11.59 -6.57
CA GLN A 170 -0.13 -10.83 -7.52
C GLN A 170 -0.84 -9.52 -7.88
N ASN A 171 -0.22 -8.38 -7.57
CA ASN A 171 -0.83 -7.05 -7.77
C ASN A 171 -0.84 -6.59 -9.24
N GLY A 172 0.03 -7.17 -10.07
CA GLY A 172 0.16 -6.82 -11.47
C GLY A 172 1.02 -7.82 -12.23
N PRO A 173 0.99 -7.85 -13.57
CA PRO A 173 1.67 -8.87 -14.37
C PRO A 173 3.19 -8.95 -14.18
N LYS A 174 3.82 -7.86 -13.72
CA LYS A 174 5.26 -7.77 -13.46
C LYS A 174 5.60 -7.77 -11.97
N ASP A 175 4.58 -7.71 -11.10
CA ASP A 175 4.78 -7.71 -9.66
C ASP A 175 5.09 -9.14 -9.19
N PRO A 176 5.87 -9.30 -8.11
CA PRO A 176 6.14 -10.62 -7.54
C PRO A 176 4.85 -11.29 -7.07
N ILE A 177 4.79 -12.60 -7.25
CA ILE A 177 3.80 -13.48 -6.66
C ILE A 177 4.14 -13.64 -5.18
N ILE A 178 3.17 -13.31 -4.32
CA ILE A 178 3.29 -13.36 -2.87
C ILE A 178 2.52 -14.57 -2.34
N SER A 179 3.13 -15.26 -1.38
CA SER A 179 2.53 -16.34 -0.60
C SER A 179 2.90 -16.17 0.88
N PHE A 180 2.45 -17.10 1.72
CA PHE A 180 2.92 -17.18 3.12
C PHE A 180 4.44 -17.46 3.23
N LEU A 181 5.10 -17.90 2.14
CA LEU A 181 6.55 -18.04 2.02
C LEU A 181 7.26 -16.73 1.64
N GLY A 182 6.50 -15.65 1.50
CA GLY A 182 6.94 -14.38 0.92
C GLY A 182 6.94 -14.43 -0.61
N GLU A 183 7.86 -13.68 -1.21
CA GLU A 183 7.98 -13.55 -2.67
C GLU A 183 8.48 -14.86 -3.31
N LEU A 184 7.77 -15.30 -4.35
CA LEU A 184 8.03 -16.53 -5.12
C LEU A 184 8.64 -16.24 -6.51
N GLY A 185 8.69 -14.97 -6.92
CA GLY A 185 9.09 -14.52 -8.26
C GLY A 185 7.92 -13.90 -9.02
N ALA A 186 8.19 -13.24 -10.15
CA ALA A 186 7.16 -12.51 -10.91
C ALA A 186 6.54 -13.32 -12.07
N ASP A 187 7.22 -14.38 -12.52
CA ASP A 187 6.78 -15.16 -13.69
C ASP A 187 5.70 -16.18 -13.33
N ARG A 188 4.45 -15.84 -13.66
CA ARG A 188 3.30 -16.73 -13.46
C ARG A 188 3.31 -17.94 -14.39
N ASN A 189 3.91 -17.82 -15.57
CA ASN A 189 3.96 -18.89 -16.58
C ASN A 189 4.90 -20.01 -16.18
N LYS A 190 5.87 -19.72 -15.30
CA LYS A 190 6.73 -20.73 -14.69
C LYS A 190 5.92 -21.82 -13.98
N GLY A 191 4.77 -21.47 -13.37
CA GLY A 191 3.86 -22.43 -12.75
C GLY A 191 4.34 -23.07 -11.45
N TYR A 192 5.53 -22.71 -10.96
CA TYR A 192 6.04 -23.18 -9.67
C TYR A 192 7.12 -22.27 -9.08
N ALA A 193 7.31 -22.39 -7.77
CA ALA A 193 8.47 -21.88 -7.04
C ALA A 193 8.84 -22.80 -5.88
N SER A 194 10.13 -22.84 -5.56
CA SER A 194 10.63 -23.56 -4.39
C SER A 194 11.35 -22.59 -3.47
N LYS A 195 10.96 -22.57 -2.20
CA LYS A 195 11.50 -21.67 -1.19
C LYS A 195 11.36 -22.29 0.19
N ASN A 196 12.39 -22.17 1.04
CA ASN A 196 12.40 -22.70 2.41
C ASN A 196 12.01 -24.20 2.48
N HIS A 197 12.55 -25.00 1.57
CA HIS A 197 12.26 -26.45 1.45
C HIS A 197 10.77 -26.80 1.23
N MET A 198 10.03 -25.86 0.65
CA MET A 198 8.65 -26.05 0.22
C MET A 198 8.56 -25.72 -1.27
N THR A 199 7.76 -26.50 -1.98
CA THR A 199 7.51 -26.28 -3.41
C THR A 199 6.04 -25.92 -3.56
N VAL A 200 5.78 -24.76 -4.17
CA VAL A 200 4.45 -24.28 -4.50
C VAL A 200 4.27 -24.41 -6.00
N ILE A 201 3.19 -25.04 -6.44
CA ILE A 201 2.79 -25.13 -7.85
C ILE A 201 1.48 -24.40 -8.06
N TRP A 202 1.27 -23.83 -9.23
CA TRP A 202 0.01 -23.20 -9.61
C TRP A 202 -0.21 -23.40 -11.11
N ASN A 203 -1.48 -23.39 -11.51
CA ASN A 203 -1.79 -23.39 -12.93
C ASN A 203 -1.43 -22.02 -13.51
N ALA A 204 -0.70 -22.01 -14.62
CA ALA A 204 -0.64 -20.84 -15.47
C ALA A 204 -2.08 -20.55 -15.88
N ILE A 205 -2.63 -19.42 -15.44
CA ILE A 205 -3.98 -19.04 -15.86
C ILE A 205 -3.85 -18.62 -17.33
N ASP A 206 -4.49 -19.40 -18.20
CA ASP A 206 -4.84 -18.91 -19.53
C ASP A 206 -5.71 -17.67 -19.35
N GLN A 207 -5.23 -16.59 -19.94
CA GLN A 207 -5.88 -15.29 -20.07
C GLN A 207 -5.79 -14.44 -18.81
N SER A 208 -5.00 -13.37 -18.96
CA SER A 208 -5.15 -12.11 -18.27
C SER A 208 -6.59 -11.94 -17.79
N PRO A 209 -6.85 -11.67 -16.49
CA PRO A 209 -8.19 -11.24 -16.13
C PRO A 209 -8.50 -10.09 -17.07
N LYS A 210 -9.61 -10.22 -17.82
CA LYS A 210 -10.16 -9.12 -18.62
C LYS A 210 -9.99 -7.88 -17.76
N LYS A 211 -9.11 -6.97 -18.21
CA LYS A 211 -8.69 -5.80 -17.47
C LYS A 211 -9.97 -5.18 -16.90
N LYS A 212 -10.24 -5.39 -15.62
CA LYS A 212 -11.37 -4.72 -14.98
C LYS A 212 -11.00 -3.26 -15.08
N GLU A 213 -11.80 -2.54 -15.83
CA GLU A 213 -11.66 -1.11 -16.02
C GLU A 213 -11.60 -0.48 -14.63
N CYS A 214 -10.52 0.26 -14.36
CA CYS A 214 -10.06 0.69 -13.03
C CYS A 214 -11.18 0.76 -11.98
N GLU A 215 -11.24 -0.25 -11.11
CA GLU A 215 -12.23 -0.26 -10.02
C GLU A 215 -11.75 0.78 -8.97
N TYR A 216 -12.60 1.73 -8.63
CA TYR A 216 -12.31 2.72 -7.59
C TYR A 216 -12.98 2.30 -6.29
N GLN A 217 -12.30 2.44 -5.16
CA GLN A 217 -12.89 2.27 -3.84
C GLN A 217 -13.16 3.63 -3.20
N LEU A 218 -14.33 3.78 -2.57
CA LEU A 218 -14.62 4.95 -1.74
C LEU A 218 -13.71 4.93 -0.50
N VAL A 219 -12.90 5.97 -0.35
CA VAL A 219 -11.99 6.13 0.81
C VAL A 219 -12.68 6.94 1.90
N ALA A 220 -13.38 8.01 1.51
CA ALA A 220 -14.09 8.88 2.42
C ALA A 220 -15.22 9.59 1.69
N ASN A 221 -16.30 9.92 2.39
CA ASN A 221 -17.31 10.85 1.94
C ASN A 221 -17.65 11.83 3.05
N GLY A 222 -18.08 13.03 2.69
CA GLY A 222 -18.43 14.06 3.66
C GLY A 222 -19.01 15.29 3.01
N SER A 223 -19.31 16.28 3.85
CA SER A 223 -19.79 17.59 3.47
C SER A 223 -18.85 18.65 4.04
N GLY A 224 -18.56 19.69 3.27
CA GLY A 224 -17.70 20.79 3.72
C GLY A 224 -17.86 22.03 2.85
N THR A 225 -17.24 23.12 3.28
CA THR A 225 -17.23 24.41 2.58
C THR A 225 -15.93 24.52 1.77
N MET A 226 -16.03 24.63 0.44
CA MET A 226 -14.89 24.84 -0.49
C MET A 226 -14.94 26.23 -1.13
#